data_AF-G7GGA7-F1
#
_entry.id   AF-G7GGA7-F1
#
_cell.length_a   1.000
_cell.length_b   1.000
_cell.length_c   1.000
_cell.angle_alpha   90.00
_cell.angle_beta   90.00
_cell.angle_gamma   90.00
#
_symmetry.space_group_name_H-M   'P 1'
#
loop_
_entity.id
_entity.type
_entity.pdbx_description
1 polymer ?
#
loop_
_entity_poly.entity_id
_entity_poly.type
_entity_poly.pdbx_seq_one_letter_code
_entity_poly.pdbx_strand_id
1 'polypeptide(L)'
;MEKNEDIVFEHAWNYFEKHSTQRVSFFNFYIIIMGASATAIGVLFKTKELFFFGILLGVFIVITTFIFWKIDQRTSFLIKHAEKVLAKIEKKFIDEYQIFSSEEKELENFNQNIIFTKKIMTYGQLFRIIYIFIGSIGFLNIFYFLFKLVLK
;
A
#
# COMPACT_ATOMS: atom_id res chain seq x y z
N MET A 1 30.36 -18.60 16.63
CA MET A 1 29.76 -18.15 15.34
C MET A 1 28.25 -18.20 15.43
N GLU A 2 27.65 -19.30 15.90
CA GLU A 2 26.21 -19.45 16.23
C GLU A 2 25.57 -18.23 16.91
N LYS A 3 26.09 -17.78 18.06
CA LYS A 3 25.53 -16.65 18.81
C LYS A 3 25.39 -15.35 18.02
N ASN A 4 26.28 -15.09 17.05
CA ASN A 4 26.17 -13.87 16.23
C ASN A 4 25.11 -14.02 15.13
N GLU A 5 24.85 -15.24 14.68
CA GLU A 5 23.83 -15.52 13.66
C GLU A 5 22.43 -15.42 14.26
N ASP A 6 22.25 -15.91 15.48
CA ASP A 6 21.00 -15.77 16.23
C ASP A 6 20.65 -14.30 16.46
N ILE A 7 21.64 -13.47 16.85
CA ILE A 7 21.45 -12.03 17.03
C ILE A 7 21.06 -11.35 15.71
N VAL A 8 21.70 -11.72 14.60
CA VAL A 8 21.39 -11.14 13.28
C VAL A 8 20.01 -11.58 12.79
N PHE A 9 19.64 -12.85 13.02
CA PHE A 9 18.31 -13.36 12.71
C PHE A 9 17.24 -12.63 13.52
N GLU A 10 17.41 -12.54 14.84
CA GLU A 10 16.49 -11.85 15.74
C GLU A 10 16.34 -10.37 15.36
N HIS A 11 17.45 -9.70 15.05
CA HIS A 11 17.41 -8.32 14.58
C HIS A 11 16.64 -8.17 13.26
N ALA A 12 16.92 -9.04 12.28
CA ALA A 12 16.23 -9.01 10.98
C ALA A 12 14.73 -9.34 11.11
N TRP A 13 14.38 -10.29 11.96
CA TRP A 13 13.00 -10.67 12.27
C TRP A 13 12.24 -9.51 12.93
N ASN A 14 12.81 -8.91 13.98
CA ASN A 14 12.22 -7.77 14.67
C ASN A 14 12.04 -6.56 13.72
N TYR A 15 13.01 -6.36 12.82
CA TYR A 15 12.93 -5.30 11.80
C TYR A 15 11.82 -5.57 10.78
N PHE A 16 11.71 -6.81 10.28
CA PHE A 16 10.63 -7.26 9.40
C PHE A 16 9.26 -7.08 10.07
N GLU A 17 9.07 -7.63 11.26
CA GLU A 17 7.81 -7.60 12.00
C GLU A 17 7.34 -6.17 12.27
N LYS A 18 8.26 -5.32 12.71
CA LYS A 18 7.98 -3.89 12.97
C LYS A 18 7.45 -3.20 11.72
N HIS A 19 8.11 -3.36 10.58
CA HIS A 19 7.72 -2.64 9.36
C HIS A 19 6.48 -3.26 8.68
N SER A 20 6.31 -4.57 8.76
CA SER A 20 5.09 -5.27 8.31
C SER A 20 3.87 -4.80 9.10
N THR A 21 3.98 -4.72 10.42
CA THR A 21 2.92 -4.18 11.30
C THR A 21 2.62 -2.72 10.99
N GLN A 22 3.65 -1.88 10.85
CA GLN A 22 3.49 -0.47 10.49
C GLN A 22 2.74 -0.27 9.18
N ARG A 23 3.04 -1.09 8.16
CA ARG A 23 2.37 -1.01 6.86
C ARG A 23 0.87 -1.24 6.99
N VAL A 24 0.45 -2.26 7.75
CA VAL A 24 -0.97 -2.55 8.00
C VAL A 24 -1.63 -1.38 8.76
N SER A 25 -0.97 -0.83 9.79
CA SER A 25 -1.50 0.33 10.52
C SER A 25 -1.70 1.55 9.64
N PHE A 26 -0.73 1.91 8.80
CA PHE A 26 -0.87 3.04 7.87
C PHE A 26 -2.01 2.82 6.87
N PHE A 27 -2.16 1.61 6.35
CA PHE A 27 -3.25 1.29 5.44
C PHE A 27 -4.63 1.40 6.13
N ASN A 28 -4.75 0.98 7.39
CA ASN A 28 -5.98 1.13 8.17
C ASN A 28 -6.33 2.61 8.39
N PHE A 29 -5.35 3.45 8.76
CA PHE A 29 -5.58 4.90 8.88
C PHE A 29 -6.01 5.53 7.56
N TYR A 30 -5.40 5.10 6.45
CA TYR A 30 -5.79 5.55 5.12
C TYR A 30 -7.26 5.24 4.82
N ILE A 31 -7.72 4.01 5.05
CA ILE A 31 -9.12 3.62 4.83
C ILE A 31 -10.07 4.48 5.68
N ILE A 32 -9.73 4.73 6.95
CA ILE A 32 -10.56 5.56 7.83
C ILE A 32 -10.70 6.99 7.27
N ILE A 33 -9.58 7.60 6.88
CA ILE A 33 -9.58 8.97 6.33
C ILE A 33 -10.34 9.02 5.00
N MET A 34 -10.16 8.03 4.13
CA MET A 34 -10.87 7.96 2.84
C MET A 34 -12.37 7.69 3.02
N GLY A 35 -12.76 6.86 3.99
CA GLY A 35 -14.15 6.63 4.36
C GLY A 35 -14.83 7.90 4.84
N ALA A 36 -14.20 8.64 5.76
CA ALA A 36 -14.69 9.93 6.23
C ALA A 36 -14.79 10.95 5.08
N SER A 37 -13.80 10.98 4.19
CA SER A 37 -13.79 11.86 3.02
C SER A 37 -14.93 11.52 2.04
N ALA A 38 -15.21 10.24 1.83
CA ALA A 38 -16.32 9.79 0.99
C ALA A 38 -17.68 10.22 1.55
N THR A 39 -17.87 10.13 2.88
CA THR A 39 -19.08 10.66 3.53
C THR A 39 -19.21 12.17 3.32
N ALA A 40 -18.12 12.92 3.47
CA ALA A 40 -18.12 14.37 3.26
C ALA A 40 -18.45 14.75 1.79
N ILE A 41 -17.92 14.03 0.80
CA ILE A 41 -18.31 14.22 -0.62
C ILE A 41 -19.82 13.97 -0.80
N GLY A 42 -20.35 12.90 -0.21
CA GLY A 42 -21.78 12.55 -0.30
C GLY A 42 -22.70 13.66 0.23
N VAL A 43 -22.28 14.37 1.28
CA VAL A 43 -22.99 15.55 1.79
C VAL A 43 -22.88 16.72 0.80
N LEU A 44 -21.68 17.01 0.30
CA LEU A 44 -21.44 18.12 -0.62
C LEU A 44 -22.18 17.98 -1.95
N PHE A 45 -22.44 16.77 -2.43
CA PHE A 45 -23.29 16.55 -3.61
C PHE A 45 -24.74 17.01 -3.43
N LYS A 46 -25.25 17.01 -2.20
CA LYS A 46 -26.62 17.48 -1.89
C LYS A 46 -26.69 19.00 -1.74
N THR A 47 -25.58 19.67 -1.48
CA THR A 47 -25.55 21.11 -1.23
C THR A 47 -25.24 21.89 -2.52
N LYS A 48 -26.03 22.93 -2.80
CA LYS A 48 -25.94 23.71 -4.06
C LYS A 48 -24.95 24.87 -4.04
N GLU A 49 -24.33 25.20 -2.91
CA GLU A 49 -23.51 26.43 -2.79
C GLU A 49 -22.07 26.19 -2.32
N LEU A 50 -21.73 24.97 -1.91
CA LEU A 50 -20.43 24.64 -1.31
C LEU A 50 -19.42 24.08 -2.32
N PHE A 51 -19.39 24.62 -3.55
CA PHE A 51 -18.51 24.09 -4.61
C PHE A 51 -17.03 24.17 -4.25
N PHE A 52 -16.63 25.26 -3.59
CA PHE A 52 -15.25 25.46 -3.13
C PHE A 52 -14.81 24.36 -2.16
N PHE A 53 -15.67 23.95 -1.23
CA PHE A 53 -15.38 22.86 -0.30
C PHE A 53 -15.27 21.51 -1.02
N GLY A 54 -16.05 21.29 -2.08
CA GLY A 54 -15.93 20.11 -2.95
C GLY A 54 -14.56 20.01 -3.61
N ILE A 55 -14.06 21.13 -4.17
CA ILE A 55 -12.72 21.20 -4.77
C ILE A 55 -11.65 20.97 -3.70
N LEU A 56 -11.73 21.67 -2.56
CA LEU A 56 -10.78 21.55 -1.47
C LEU A 56 -10.69 20.10 -0.95
N LEU A 57 -11.84 19.43 -0.80
CA LEU A 57 -11.89 18.04 -0.37
C LEU A 57 -11.29 17.09 -1.41
N GLY A 58 -11.51 17.34 -2.71
CA GLY A 58 -10.87 16.59 -3.78
C GLY A 58 -9.34 16.74 -3.76
N VAL A 59 -8.84 17.96 -3.58
CA VAL A 59 -7.40 18.23 -3.43
C VAL A 59 -6.83 17.52 -2.21
N PHE A 60 -7.55 17.57 -1.08
CA PHE A 60 -7.17 16.85 0.13
C PHE A 60 -7.06 15.33 -0.09
N ILE A 61 -8.01 14.71 -0.80
CA ILE A 61 -7.97 13.28 -1.13
C ILE A 61 -6.76 12.94 -2.00
N VAL A 62 -6.48 13.75 -3.03
CA VAL A 62 -5.34 13.52 -3.93
C VAL A 62 -4.02 13.62 -3.17
N ILE A 63 -3.83 14.69 -2.38
CA ILE A 63 -2.61 14.89 -1.59
C ILE A 63 -2.43 13.78 -0.56
N THR A 64 -3.47 13.46 0.20
CA THR A 64 -3.44 12.40 1.22
C THR A 64 -3.10 11.06 0.58
N THR A 65 -3.76 10.71 -0.53
CA THR A 65 -3.48 9.48 -1.29
C THR A 65 -2.04 9.42 -1.76
N PHE A 66 -1.49 10.52 -2.27
CA PHE A 66 -0.10 10.59 -2.70
C PHE A 66 0.88 10.38 -1.52
N ILE A 67 0.62 10.99 -0.37
CA ILE A 67 1.44 10.84 0.84
C ILE A 67 1.42 9.38 1.32
N PHE A 68 0.25 8.78 1.47
CA PHE A 68 0.12 7.38 1.90
C PHE A 68 0.73 6.41 0.90
N TRP A 69 0.62 6.69 -0.40
CA TRP A 69 1.29 5.90 -1.43
C TRP A 69 2.82 5.93 -1.27
N LYS A 70 3.41 7.09 -0.95
CA LYS A 70 4.85 7.22 -0.69
C LYS A 70 5.29 6.52 0.60
N ILE A 71 4.48 6.60 1.65
CA ILE A 71 4.73 5.87 2.90
C ILE A 71 4.72 4.36 2.62
N ASP A 72 3.74 3.86 1.87
CA ASP A 72 3.65 2.44 1.51
C ASP A 72 4.84 1.96 0.65
N GLN A 73 5.29 2.77 -0.32
CA GLN A 73 6.48 2.46 -1.10
C GLN A 73 7.70 2.27 -0.19
N ARG A 74 7.90 3.18 0.77
CA ARG A 74 9.03 3.13 1.70
C ARG A 74 8.93 1.92 2.62
N THR A 75 7.78 1.68 3.26
CA THR A 75 7.64 0.54 4.18
C THR A 75 7.77 -0.79 3.43
N SER A 76 7.19 -0.91 2.24
CA SER A 76 7.36 -2.10 1.39
C SER A 76 8.82 -2.35 1.02
N PHE A 77 9.61 -1.29 0.79
CA PHE A 77 11.04 -1.42 0.52
C PHE A 77 11.81 -1.95 1.73
N LEU A 78 11.51 -1.44 2.94
CA LEU A 78 12.16 -1.88 4.17
C LEU A 78 11.83 -3.34 4.51
N ILE A 79 10.57 -3.74 4.33
CA ILE A 79 10.12 -5.13 4.51
C ILE A 79 10.90 -6.05 3.56
N LYS A 80 10.95 -5.72 2.27
CA LYS A 80 11.69 -6.50 1.26
C LYS A 80 13.19 -6.55 1.54
N HIS A 81 13.74 -5.51 2.16
CA HIS A 81 15.14 -5.53 2.60
C HIS A 81 15.36 -6.55 3.72
N ALA A 82 14.46 -6.61 4.70
CA ALA A 82 14.50 -7.57 5.79
C ALA A 82 14.35 -9.01 5.28
N GLU A 83 13.37 -9.26 4.41
CA GLU A 83 13.14 -10.56 3.77
C GLU A 83 14.40 -11.06 3.04
N LYS A 84 15.12 -10.18 2.32
CA LYS A 84 16.37 -10.54 1.65
C LYS A 84 17.49 -10.94 2.62
N VAL A 85 17.54 -10.32 3.79
CA VAL A 85 18.50 -10.70 4.84
C VAL A 85 18.12 -12.05 5.44
N LEU A 86 16.85 -12.24 5.79
CA LEU A 86 16.31 -13.49 6.32
C LEU A 86 16.53 -14.66 5.34
N ALA A 87 16.23 -14.47 4.05
CA ALA A 87 16.47 -15.46 3.00
C ALA A 87 17.95 -15.87 2.90
N LYS A 88 18.88 -14.93 3.08
CA LYS A 88 20.33 -15.25 3.08
C LYS A 88 20.72 -16.11 4.28
N ILE A 89 20.10 -15.90 5.44
CA ILE A 89 20.34 -16.68 6.65
C ILE A 89 19.75 -18.09 6.48
N GLU A 90 18.51 -18.19 5.95
CA GLU A 90 17.80 -19.45 5.71
C GLU A 90 18.55 -20.43 4.80
N LYS A 91 19.31 -19.95 3.81
CA LYS A 91 20.09 -20.79 2.88
C LYS A 91 21.13 -21.70 3.55
N LYS A 92 21.40 -21.51 4.85
CA LYS A 92 22.26 -22.38 5.64
C LYS A 92 21.53 -23.62 6.19
N PHE A 93 20.21 -23.59 6.19
CA PHE A 93 19.35 -24.68 6.65
C PHE A 93 18.89 -25.54 5.47
N ILE A 94 18.39 -26.75 5.77
CA ILE A 94 17.79 -27.63 4.77
C ILE A 94 16.61 -26.95 4.09
N ASP A 95 16.37 -27.30 2.82
CA ASP A 95 15.41 -26.60 1.94
C ASP A 95 13.99 -26.50 2.52
N GLU A 96 13.56 -27.46 3.34
CA GLU A 96 12.24 -27.46 3.99
C GLU A 96 12.02 -26.27 4.94
N TYR A 97 13.09 -25.67 5.46
CA TYR A 97 13.02 -24.50 6.36
C TYR A 97 13.29 -23.16 5.65
N GLN A 98 13.40 -23.15 4.32
CA GLN A 98 13.76 -21.96 3.54
C GLN A 98 12.53 -21.17 3.05
N ILE A 99 11.72 -20.65 3.96
CA ILE A 99 10.43 -19.99 3.67
C ILE A 99 10.63 -18.75 2.78
N PHE A 100 11.49 -17.81 3.19
CA PHE A 100 11.72 -16.56 2.45
C PHE A 100 12.50 -16.80 1.15
N SER A 101 13.36 -17.82 1.11
CA SER A 101 14.17 -18.11 -0.08
C SER A 101 13.38 -18.84 -1.17
N SER A 102 12.41 -19.68 -0.80
CA SER A 102 11.60 -20.43 -1.75
C SER A 102 10.40 -19.61 -2.26
N GLU A 103 9.82 -18.74 -1.42
CA GLU A 103 8.61 -17.96 -1.76
C GLU A 103 8.75 -17.17 -3.07
N GLU A 104 9.84 -16.42 -3.27
CA GLU A 104 10.01 -15.58 -4.47
C GLU A 104 10.08 -16.45 -5.75
N LYS A 105 10.78 -17.59 -5.68
CA LYS A 105 10.89 -18.53 -6.80
C LYS A 105 9.58 -19.26 -7.08
N GLU A 106 8.89 -19.70 -6.03
CA GLU A 106 7.59 -20.38 -6.15
C GLU A 106 6.54 -19.45 -6.74
N LEU A 107 6.50 -18.19 -6.30
CA LEU A 107 5.61 -17.16 -6.81
C LEU A 107 5.89 -16.86 -8.30
N GLU A 108 7.16 -16.74 -8.68
CA GLU A 108 7.55 -16.57 -10.08
C GLU A 108 7.13 -17.77 -10.95
N ASN A 109 7.45 -18.98 -10.51
CA ASN A 109 7.11 -20.22 -11.21
C ASN A 109 5.59 -20.38 -11.39
N PHE A 110 4.81 -20.08 -10.35
CA PHE A 110 3.35 -20.08 -10.44
C PHE A 110 2.86 -19.07 -11.49
N ASN A 111 3.43 -17.86 -11.50
CA ASN A 111 2.95 -16.76 -12.34
C ASN A 111 3.47 -16.78 -13.80
N GLN A 112 4.41 -17.66 -14.17
CA GLN A 112 5.01 -17.70 -15.51
C GLN A 112 4.00 -18.02 -16.63
N ASN A 113 3.05 -18.93 -16.40
CA ASN A 113 2.12 -19.43 -17.42
C ASN A 113 0.65 -19.11 -17.14
N ILE A 114 0.39 -18.17 -16.25
CA ILE A 114 -0.96 -17.80 -15.81
C ILE A 114 -1.37 -16.45 -16.40
N ILE A 115 -2.61 -16.37 -16.89
CA ILE A 115 -3.22 -15.14 -17.39
C ILE A 115 -3.26 -14.10 -16.26
N PHE A 116 -3.09 -12.82 -16.60
CA PHE A 116 -2.96 -11.71 -15.63
C PHE A 116 -3.99 -11.71 -14.49
N THR A 117 -5.25 -12.04 -14.76
CA THR A 117 -6.34 -12.08 -13.76
C THR A 117 -6.21 -13.18 -12.72
N LYS A 118 -5.45 -14.22 -13.02
CA LYS A 118 -5.21 -15.37 -12.12
C LYS A 118 -3.83 -15.33 -11.46
N LYS A 119 -2.99 -14.34 -11.79
CA LYS A 119 -1.67 -14.20 -11.18
C LYS A 119 -1.81 -13.86 -9.70
N ILE A 120 -1.00 -14.49 -8.86
CA ILE A 120 -0.88 -14.10 -7.45
C ILE A 120 -0.13 -12.76 -7.43
N MET A 121 -0.84 -11.72 -7.02
CA MET A 121 -0.29 -10.38 -6.86
C MET A 121 0.24 -10.20 -5.45
N THR A 122 1.37 -9.53 -5.33
CA THR A 122 1.90 -9.10 -4.04
C THR A 122 0.99 -8.06 -3.41
N TYR A 123 0.95 -8.01 -2.07
CA TYR A 123 0.21 -6.97 -1.34
C TYR A 123 0.56 -5.55 -1.82
N GLY A 124 1.83 -5.29 -2.11
CA GLY A 124 2.26 -3.99 -2.63
C GLY A 124 1.73 -3.64 -4.02
N GLN A 125 1.45 -4.62 -4.88
CA GLN A 125 0.78 -4.35 -6.15
C GLN A 125 -0.69 -3.95 -5.93
N LEU A 126 -1.39 -4.69 -5.08
CA LEU A 126 -2.80 -4.42 -4.76
C LEU A 126 -2.98 -3.04 -4.11
N PHE A 127 -2.12 -2.67 -3.16
CA PHE A 127 -2.19 -1.35 -2.53
C PHE A 127 -1.93 -0.21 -3.51
N ARG A 128 -0.98 -0.37 -4.45
CA ARG A 128 -0.77 0.63 -5.51
C ARG A 128 -2.01 0.83 -6.38
N ILE A 129 -2.72 -0.25 -6.72
CA ILE A 129 -3.99 -0.17 -7.47
C ILE A 129 -5.02 0.64 -6.67
N ILE A 130 -5.16 0.37 -5.38
CA ILE A 130 -6.08 1.10 -4.49
C ILE A 130 -5.75 2.60 -4.45
N TYR A 131 -4.48 2.98 -4.29
CA TYR A 131 -4.08 4.38 -4.29
C TYR A 131 -4.37 5.07 -5.63
N ILE A 132 -4.10 4.41 -6.76
CA ILE A 132 -4.40 4.96 -8.09
C ILE A 132 -5.91 5.15 -8.25
N PHE A 133 -6.71 4.18 -7.84
CA PHE A 133 -8.16 4.24 -7.93
C PHE A 133 -8.74 5.39 -7.10
N ILE A 134 -8.37 5.50 -5.83
CA ILE A 134 -8.88 6.56 -4.94
C ILE A 134 -8.34 7.94 -5.34
N GLY A 135 -7.07 8.03 -5.77
CA GLY A 135 -6.51 9.27 -6.30
C GLY A 135 -7.28 9.75 -7.53
N SER A 136 -7.67 8.82 -8.42
CA SER A 136 -8.51 9.12 -9.59
C SER A 136 -9.88 9.64 -9.20
N ILE A 137 -10.51 9.08 -8.16
CA ILE A 137 -11.77 9.60 -7.60
C ILE A 137 -11.58 11.03 -7.08
N GLY A 138 -10.46 11.32 -6.40
CA GLY A 138 -10.11 12.67 -5.96
C GLY A 138 -10.03 13.67 -7.12
N PHE A 139 -9.36 13.31 -8.21
CA PHE A 139 -9.32 14.13 -9.43
C PHE A 139 -10.70 14.33 -10.06
N LEU A 140 -11.48 13.26 -10.22
CA LEU A 140 -12.84 13.35 -10.76
C LEU A 140 -13.73 14.27 -9.92
N ASN A 141 -13.59 14.24 -8.59
CA ASN A 141 -14.29 15.12 -7.69
C ASN A 141 -13.92 16.60 -7.92
N ILE A 142 -12.61 16.90 -8.07
CA ILE A 142 -12.14 18.25 -8.42
C ILE A 142 -12.75 18.71 -9.74
N PHE A 143 -12.68 17.89 -10.79
CA PHE A 143 -13.24 18.22 -12.12
C PHE A 143 -14.75 18.47 -12.06
N TYR A 144 -15.50 17.61 -11.36
CA TYR A 144 -16.95 17.77 -11.19
C TYR A 144 -17.30 19.12 -10.55
N PHE A 145 -16.65 19.47 -9.44
CA PHE A 145 -16.96 20.71 -8.72
C PHE A 145 -16.44 21.96 -9.44
N LEU A 146 -15.32 21.87 -10.18
CA LEU A 146 -14.87 22.95 -11.06
C LEU A 146 -15.86 23.21 -12.20
N PHE A 147 -16.32 22.17 -12.87
CA PHE A 147 -17.29 22.29 -13.95
C PHE A 147 -18.60 22.92 -13.46
N LYS A 148 -19.05 22.52 -12.27
CA LYS A 148 -20.25 23.06 -11.63
C LYS A 148 -20.10 24.52 -11.19
N LEU A 149 -18.88 24.93 -10.81
CA LEU A 149 -18.55 26.32 -10.48
C LEU A 149 -18.60 27.22 -11.73
N VAL A 150 -18.11 26.73 -12.87
CA VAL A 150 -18.06 27.49 -14.15
C VAL A 150 -19.45 27.62 -14.79
N LEU A 151 -20.33 26.64 -14.61
CA LEU A 151 -21.70 26.65 -15.13
C LEU A 151 -22.68 27.51 -14.32
N LYS A 152 -22.26 28.03 -13.17
CA LYS A 152 -23.07 28.90 -12.32
C LYS A 152 -22.85 30.36 -12.69
#